data_AF-A0AAV4GJH4-F1
#
_entry.id   AF-A0AAV4GJH4-F1
#
_cell.length_a   1.000
_cell.length_b   1.000
_cell.length_c   1.000
_cell.angle_alpha   90.00
_cell.angle_beta   90.00
_cell.angle_gamma   90.00
#
_symmetry.space_group_name_H-M   'P 1'
#
loop_
_entity.id
_entity.type
_entity.pdbx_description
1 polymer ?
#
loop_
_entity_poly.entity_id
_entity_poly.type
_entity_poly.pdbx_seq_one_letter_code
_entity_poly.pdbx_strand_id
1 'polypeptide(L)'
;MGCRALLGWIAPVILVWIGCLHMTNSGMPTLKVGALFEKDYEAQKRAIEWAVERTNMEQKILPRVLVLVKQEEVTPHDSFSAQRKLCRMTEEGIVAMFGPISTVAAGHIQSVCNSFEIPHLQWRWDPRESREYFSISLYPQYLTLSRAYQDVIKHWEWKRFSVLYEHNEGELYVCVSVFNHC
;
A
#
# COMPACT_ATOMS: atom_id res chain seq x y z
N MET A 1 53.32 -30.21 39.50
CA MET A 1 51.93 -30.00 39.99
C MET A 1 51.26 -28.71 39.48
N GLY A 2 51.74 -28.05 38.40
CA GLY A 2 51.28 -26.68 38.06
C GLY A 2 50.34 -26.47 36.87
N CYS A 3 49.98 -27.50 36.08
CA CYS A 3 49.32 -27.28 34.77
C CYS A 3 47.80 -27.60 34.73
N ARG A 4 47.19 -27.98 35.87
CA ARG A 4 45.74 -28.30 35.93
C ARG A 4 44.85 -27.14 36.38
N ALA A 5 45.42 -26.10 37.01
CA ALA A 5 44.65 -24.99 37.56
C ALA A 5 44.24 -23.94 36.51
N LEU A 6 44.97 -23.84 35.38
CA LEU A 6 44.72 -22.81 34.37
C LEU A 6 43.51 -23.12 33.47
N LEU A 7 43.20 -24.39 33.19
CA LEU A 7 42.05 -24.76 32.35
C LEU A 7 40.69 -24.56 33.04
N GLY A 8 40.65 -24.57 34.38
CA GLY A 8 39.39 -24.49 35.14
C GLY A 8 38.68 -23.14 35.06
N TRP A 9 39.43 -22.06 34.80
CA TRP A 9 38.90 -20.69 34.71
C TRP A 9 38.50 -20.28 33.29
N ILE A 10 39.01 -20.98 32.27
CA ILE A 10 38.74 -20.64 30.86
C ILE A 10 37.34 -21.10 30.45
N ALA A 11 36.92 -22.28 30.91
CA ALA A 11 35.60 -22.85 30.62
C ALA A 11 34.41 -21.97 31.09
N PRO A 12 34.37 -21.44 32.33
CA PRO A 12 33.28 -20.54 32.75
C PRO A 12 33.31 -19.20 32.02
N VAL A 13 34.50 -18.67 31.67
CA VAL A 13 34.62 -17.43 30.89
C VAL A 13 34.08 -17.61 29.47
N ILE A 14 34.36 -18.76 28.83
CA ILE A 14 33.82 -19.11 27.52
C ILE A 14 32.29 -19.30 27.58
N LEU A 15 31.76 -19.95 28.62
CA LEU A 15 30.31 -20.10 28.83
C LEU A 15 29.61 -18.75 29.05
N VAL A 16 30.21 -17.84 29.79
CA VAL A 16 29.70 -16.47 29.98
C VAL A 16 29.76 -15.67 28.68
N TRP A 17 30.83 -15.80 27.90
CA TRP A 17 30.93 -15.17 26.57
C TRP A 17 29.90 -15.70 25.58
N ILE A 18 29.68 -17.02 25.53
CA ILE A 18 28.66 -17.65 24.67
C ILE A 18 27.24 -17.24 25.14
N GLY A 19 27.01 -17.19 26.45
CA GLY A 19 25.76 -16.71 27.04
C GLY A 19 25.47 -15.24 26.71
N CYS A 20 26.49 -14.37 26.79
CA CYS A 20 26.39 -12.97 26.36
C CYS A 20 26.18 -12.85 24.84
N LEU A 21 26.81 -13.69 24.02
CA LEU A 21 26.59 -13.71 22.57
C LEU A 21 25.15 -14.11 22.19
N HIS A 22 24.48 -14.92 23.01
CA HIS A 22 23.07 -15.27 22.84
C HIS A 22 22.10 -14.18 23.34
N MET A 23 22.57 -13.20 24.11
CA MET A 23 21.75 -12.08 24.58
C MET A 23 21.75 -10.86 23.64
N THR A 24 22.52 -10.88 22.55
CA THR A 24 22.63 -9.75 21.61
C THR A 24 21.74 -9.92 20.39
N ASN A 25 20.41 -9.90 20.54
CA ASN A 25 19.53 -9.45 19.47
C ASN A 25 18.12 -9.11 19.98
N SER A 26 18.02 -8.13 20.89
CA SER A 26 16.73 -7.59 21.34
C SER A 26 16.28 -6.40 20.50
N GLY A 27 16.38 -6.48 19.16
CA GLY A 27 15.75 -5.52 18.26
C GLY A 27 14.30 -5.94 17.99
N MET A 28 13.35 -4.99 18.03
CA MET A 28 11.98 -5.32 17.61
C MET A 28 11.99 -5.71 16.11
N PRO A 29 11.31 -6.78 15.71
CA PRO A 29 11.13 -7.11 14.29
C PRO A 29 10.47 -5.93 13.56
N THR A 30 10.92 -5.68 12.32
CA THR A 30 10.41 -4.59 11.49
C THR A 30 9.55 -5.12 10.36
N LEU A 31 8.43 -4.46 10.09
CA LEU A 31 7.52 -4.75 8.99
C LEU A 31 7.53 -3.55 8.03
N LYS A 32 8.02 -3.73 6.81
CA LYS A 32 8.13 -2.63 5.84
C LYS A 32 6.97 -2.68 4.85
N VAL A 33 6.26 -1.57 4.68
CA VAL A 33 5.27 -1.39 3.61
C VAL A 33 5.80 -0.37 2.60
N GLY A 34 5.62 -0.64 1.31
CA GLY A 34 6.01 0.26 0.22
C GLY A 34 4.85 1.17 -0.17
N ALA A 35 5.14 2.40 -0.56
CA ALA A 35 4.13 3.33 -1.05
C ALA A 35 4.71 4.28 -2.11
N LEU A 36 3.98 4.43 -3.22
CA LEU A 36 4.32 5.35 -4.30
C LEU A 36 3.29 6.48 -4.33
N PHE A 37 3.78 7.71 -4.25
CA PHE A 37 2.97 8.91 -4.23
C PHE A 37 3.23 9.79 -5.44
N GLU A 38 2.19 10.45 -5.91
CA GLU A 38 2.30 11.48 -6.95
C GLU A 38 2.11 12.84 -6.29
N LYS A 39 2.85 13.86 -6.74
CA LYS A 39 2.95 15.17 -6.07
C LYS A 39 1.60 15.87 -5.84
N ASP A 40 0.63 15.60 -6.71
CA ASP A 40 -0.69 16.22 -6.62
C ASP A 40 -1.59 15.57 -5.53
N TYR A 41 -1.09 14.52 -4.86
CA TYR A 41 -1.88 13.65 -3.98
C TYR A 41 -1.25 13.49 -2.59
N GLU A 42 -0.98 14.62 -1.93
CA GLU A 42 -0.41 14.70 -0.58
C GLU A 42 -1.34 14.16 0.54
N ALA A 43 -2.64 14.03 0.26
CA ALA A 43 -3.59 13.52 1.25
C ALA A 43 -3.33 12.05 1.60
N GLN A 44 -3.02 11.22 0.59
CA GLN A 44 -2.75 9.80 0.73
C GLN A 44 -1.44 9.54 1.47
N LYS A 45 -0.42 10.36 1.20
CA LYS A 45 0.87 10.34 1.91
C LYS A 45 0.68 10.57 3.41
N ARG A 46 -0.02 11.65 3.77
CA ARG A 46 -0.34 11.94 5.18
C ARG A 46 -1.19 10.84 5.82
N ALA A 47 -2.14 10.28 5.08
CA ALA A 47 -3.00 9.21 5.59
C ALA A 47 -2.19 7.95 5.95
N ILE A 48 -1.24 7.53 5.11
CA ILE A 48 -0.41 6.36 5.42
C ILE A 48 0.55 6.62 6.58
N GLU A 49 1.16 7.81 6.62
CA GLU A 49 2.09 8.21 7.69
C GLU A 49 1.37 8.16 9.04
N TRP A 50 0.18 8.76 9.11
CA TRP A 50 -0.65 8.73 10.30
C TRP A 50 -1.11 7.31 10.68
N ALA A 51 -1.48 6.48 9.70
CA ALA A 51 -1.90 5.10 9.96
C ALA A 51 -0.76 4.25 10.54
N VAL A 52 0.46 4.41 10.02
CA VAL A 52 1.66 3.72 10.53
C VAL A 52 2.02 4.21 11.93
N GLU A 53 2.04 5.52 12.15
CA GLU A 53 2.29 6.13 13.45
C GLU A 53 1.30 5.60 14.50
N ARG A 54 0.01 5.66 14.20
CA ARG A 54 -1.04 5.18 15.08
C ARG A 54 -0.93 3.68 15.38
N THR A 55 -0.60 2.87 14.37
CA THR A 55 -0.41 1.42 14.54
C THR A 55 0.74 1.12 15.49
N ASN A 56 1.85 1.84 15.35
CA ASN A 56 3.03 1.69 16.21
C ASN A 56 2.81 2.21 17.63
N MET A 57 1.96 3.24 17.82
CA MET A 57 1.60 3.77 19.13
C MET A 57 0.63 2.84 19.88
N GLU A 58 -0.42 2.36 19.22
CA GLU A 58 -1.45 1.55 19.88
C GLU A 58 -1.00 0.10 20.11
N GLN A 59 -0.17 -0.48 19.21
CA GLN A 59 0.34 -1.86 19.27
C GLN A 59 -0.73 -2.95 19.51
N LYS A 60 -2.02 -2.65 19.26
CA LYS A 60 -3.13 -3.59 19.48
C LYS A 60 -3.15 -4.72 18.45
N ILE A 61 -2.82 -4.39 17.21
CA ILE A 61 -2.88 -5.33 16.08
C ILE A 61 -1.55 -6.07 15.91
N LEU A 62 -0.43 -5.35 16.07
CA LEU A 62 0.93 -5.88 15.88
C LEU A 62 1.79 -5.60 17.12
N PRO A 63 1.64 -6.39 18.21
CA PRO A 63 2.43 -6.21 19.41
C PRO A 63 3.90 -6.53 19.16
N ARG A 64 4.82 -5.67 19.63
CA ARG A 64 6.28 -5.84 19.51
C ARG A 64 6.81 -5.88 18.06
N VAL A 65 6.09 -5.30 17.11
CA VAL A 65 6.56 -5.13 15.72
C VAL A 65 6.60 -3.64 15.40
N LEU A 66 7.68 -3.17 14.78
CA LEU A 66 7.78 -1.80 14.28
C LEU A 66 7.39 -1.77 12.80
N VAL A 67 6.28 -1.09 12.48
CA VAL A 67 5.86 -0.85 11.10
C VAL A 67 6.61 0.34 10.53
N LEU A 68 7.18 0.20 9.33
CA LEU A 68 7.89 1.24 8.61
C LEU A 68 7.26 1.42 7.23
N VAL A 69 7.14 2.67 6.77
CA VAL A 69 6.74 2.98 5.39
C VAL A 69 7.96 3.38 4.57
N LYS A 70 8.15 2.72 3.43
CA LYS A 70 9.08 3.13 2.38
C LYS A 70 8.30 3.86 1.31
N GLN A 71 8.44 5.18 1.35
CA GLN A 71 7.75 6.09 0.45
C GLN A 71 8.70 6.66 -0.59
N GLU A 72 8.25 6.69 -1.83
CA GLU A 72 8.93 7.34 -2.95
C GLU A 72 7.91 8.15 -3.75
N GLU A 73 8.34 9.29 -4.27
CA GLU A 73 7.52 10.13 -5.14
C GLU A 73 7.74 9.76 -6.60
N VAL A 74 6.67 9.64 -7.39
CA VAL A 74 6.71 9.33 -8.83
C VAL A 74 6.01 10.43 -9.61
N THR A 75 6.49 10.67 -10.83
CA THR A 75 5.82 11.55 -11.77
C THR A 75 4.64 10.81 -12.38
N PRO A 76 3.47 11.45 -12.53
CA PRO A 76 2.36 10.86 -13.28
C PRO A 76 2.81 10.39 -14.67
N HIS A 77 2.29 9.26 -15.11
CA HIS A 77 2.59 8.63 -16.41
C HIS A 77 4.04 8.11 -16.61
N ASP A 78 4.95 8.28 -15.64
CA ASP A 78 6.29 7.69 -15.68
C ASP A 78 6.29 6.29 -15.04
N SER A 79 5.72 5.32 -15.78
CA SER A 79 5.59 3.95 -15.30
C SER A 79 6.93 3.24 -15.15
N PHE A 80 7.96 3.64 -15.90
CA PHE A 80 9.29 3.04 -15.82
C PHE A 80 9.99 3.42 -14.51
N SER A 81 9.95 4.71 -14.14
CA SER A 81 10.49 5.18 -12.87
C SER A 81 9.75 4.55 -11.68
N ALA A 82 8.42 4.43 -11.79
CA ALA A 82 7.60 3.77 -10.76
C ALA A 82 8.00 2.29 -10.57
N GLN A 83 8.11 1.51 -11.66
CA GLN A 83 8.53 0.11 -11.59
C GLN A 83 9.94 -0.04 -10.98
N ARG A 84 10.89 0.80 -11.39
CA ARG A 84 12.27 0.76 -10.86
C ARG A 84 12.32 1.05 -9.36
N LYS A 85 11.50 1.97 -8.87
CA LYS A 85 11.36 2.26 -7.43
C LYS A 85 10.73 1.11 -6.68
N LEU A 86 9.68 0.50 -7.23
CA LEU A 86 9.08 -0.70 -6.66
C LEU A 86 10.09 -1.84 -6.54
N CYS A 87 10.85 -2.16 -7.60
CA CYS A 87 11.84 -3.23 -7.54
C CYS A 87 12.86 -3.01 -6.42
N ARG A 88 13.33 -1.77 -6.20
CA ARG A 88 14.22 -1.43 -5.08
C ARG A 88 13.55 -1.65 -3.73
N MET A 89 12.29 -1.24 -3.56
CA MET A 89 11.56 -1.50 -2.33
C MET A 89 11.36 -3.00 -2.09
N THR A 90 11.11 -3.77 -3.16
CA THR A 90 11.01 -5.23 -3.10
C THR A 90 12.33 -5.86 -2.65
N GLU A 91 13.48 -5.40 -3.17
CA GLU A 91 14.82 -5.82 -2.71
C GLU A 91 15.04 -5.49 -1.22
N GLU A 92 14.44 -4.40 -0.70
CA GLU A 92 14.48 -4.04 0.71
C GLU A 92 13.52 -4.86 1.60
N GLY A 93 12.67 -5.70 1.01
CA GLY A 93 11.76 -6.61 1.71
C GLY A 93 10.46 -5.98 2.16
N ILE A 94 9.77 -5.21 1.30
CA ILE A 94 8.40 -4.78 1.58
C ILE A 94 7.42 -5.95 1.57
N VAL A 95 6.38 -5.87 2.42
CA VAL A 95 5.34 -6.92 2.52
C VAL A 95 4.03 -6.56 1.83
N ALA A 96 3.86 -5.29 1.47
CA ALA A 96 2.68 -4.76 0.80
C ALA A 96 3.06 -3.47 0.08
N MET A 97 2.29 -3.14 -0.95
CA MET A 97 2.54 -2.00 -1.83
C MET A 97 1.29 -1.12 -1.93
N PHE A 98 1.44 0.20 -1.76
CA PHE A 98 0.34 1.16 -1.84
C PHE A 98 0.51 2.13 -3.01
N GLY A 99 -0.56 2.35 -3.78
CA GLY A 99 -0.55 3.26 -4.93
C GLY A 99 0.35 2.79 -6.09
N PRO A 100 0.55 3.61 -7.13
CA PRO A 100 0.19 5.03 -7.27
C PRO A 100 -1.26 5.27 -7.76
N ILE A 101 -1.63 6.54 -7.99
CA ILE A 101 -2.99 6.93 -8.42
C ILE A 101 -3.12 6.92 -9.95
N SER A 102 -2.10 7.34 -10.70
CA SER A 102 -2.18 7.31 -12.17
C SER A 102 -2.40 5.90 -12.70
N THR A 103 -3.35 5.78 -13.61
CA THR A 103 -3.79 4.50 -14.19
C THR A 103 -2.66 3.77 -14.90
N VAL A 104 -1.85 4.51 -15.66
CA VAL A 104 -0.70 3.96 -16.41
C VAL A 104 0.32 3.37 -15.45
N ALA A 105 0.79 4.12 -14.45
CA ALA A 105 1.78 3.60 -13.51
C ALA A 105 1.20 2.46 -12.65
N ALA A 106 -0.03 2.60 -12.16
CA ALA A 106 -0.68 1.59 -11.34
C ALA A 106 -0.82 0.23 -12.05
N GLY A 107 -1.15 0.20 -13.34
CA GLY A 107 -1.23 -1.05 -14.11
C GLY A 107 0.11 -1.78 -14.19
N HIS A 108 1.21 -1.04 -14.33
CA HIS A 108 2.55 -1.63 -14.33
C HIS A 108 2.98 -2.12 -12.94
N ILE A 109 2.71 -1.33 -11.89
CA ILE A 109 2.94 -1.73 -10.50
C ILE A 109 2.18 -3.00 -10.16
N GLN A 110 0.91 -3.12 -10.59
CA GLN A 110 0.13 -4.33 -10.41
C GLN A 110 0.80 -5.55 -11.04
N SER A 111 1.30 -5.45 -12.27
CA SER A 111 1.95 -6.56 -12.96
C SER A 111 3.18 -7.07 -12.19
N VAL A 112 4.00 -6.14 -11.67
CA VAL A 112 5.15 -6.46 -10.82
C VAL A 112 4.69 -7.12 -9.52
N CYS A 113 3.74 -6.52 -8.81
CA CYS A 113 3.17 -7.07 -7.57
C CYS A 113 2.60 -8.47 -7.75
N ASN A 114 1.93 -8.75 -8.87
CA ASN A 114 1.44 -10.09 -9.20
C ASN A 114 2.58 -11.10 -9.37
N SER A 115 3.66 -10.68 -10.03
CA SER A 115 4.82 -11.54 -10.30
C SER A 115 5.61 -11.90 -9.05
N PHE A 116 5.63 -10.98 -8.07
CA PHE A 116 6.32 -11.16 -6.79
C PHE A 116 5.38 -11.56 -5.64
N GLU A 117 4.09 -11.81 -5.92
CA GLU A 117 3.08 -12.16 -4.92
C GLU A 117 2.96 -11.13 -3.78
N ILE A 118 3.22 -9.85 -4.09
CA ILE A 118 3.14 -8.73 -3.15
C ILE A 118 1.72 -8.15 -3.20
N PRO A 119 0.97 -8.10 -2.09
CA PRO A 119 -0.32 -7.44 -2.05
C PRO A 119 -0.22 -5.96 -2.45
N HIS A 120 -0.92 -5.58 -3.52
CA HIS A 120 -1.03 -4.21 -4.00
C HIS A 120 -2.37 -3.59 -3.56
N LEU A 121 -2.32 -2.52 -2.78
CA LEU A 121 -3.47 -1.77 -2.31
C LEU A 121 -3.65 -0.52 -3.17
N GLN A 122 -4.76 -0.50 -3.92
CA GLN A 122 -5.14 0.57 -4.80
C GLN A 122 -6.18 1.46 -4.12
N TRP A 123 -6.03 2.78 -4.20
CA TRP A 123 -7.00 3.77 -3.68
C TRP A 123 -7.56 4.68 -4.79
N ARG A 124 -7.53 4.19 -6.03
CA ARG A 124 -7.99 4.90 -7.22
C ARG A 124 -9.27 4.28 -7.74
N TRP A 125 -10.00 5.07 -8.54
CA TRP A 125 -11.05 4.53 -9.39
C TRP A 125 -10.46 3.60 -10.45
N ASP A 126 -11.05 2.42 -10.58
CA ASP A 126 -10.79 1.49 -11.68
C ASP A 126 -12.11 0.83 -12.10
N PRO A 127 -12.63 1.13 -13.30
CA PRO A 127 -13.88 0.56 -13.78
C PRO A 127 -13.72 -0.88 -14.28
N ARG A 128 -12.51 -1.42 -14.35
CA ARG A 128 -12.27 -2.78 -14.86
C ARG A 128 -12.81 -3.81 -13.87
N GLU A 129 -13.63 -4.74 -14.38
CA GLU A 129 -14.15 -5.87 -13.61
C GLU A 129 -13.15 -7.03 -13.46
N SER A 130 -11.93 -6.89 -14.00
CA SER A 130 -10.94 -7.96 -13.95
C SER A 130 -10.54 -8.24 -12.50
N ARG A 131 -10.72 -9.49 -12.07
CA ARG A 131 -10.11 -10.00 -10.84
C ARG A 131 -8.59 -10.03 -11.02
N GLU A 132 -7.93 -8.99 -10.55
CA GLU A 132 -6.48 -8.96 -10.44
C GLU A 132 -6.08 -9.72 -9.17
N TYR A 133 -5.27 -10.77 -9.33
CA TYR A 133 -4.65 -11.46 -8.19
C TYR A 133 -3.75 -10.49 -7.42
N PHE A 134 -3.52 -10.70 -6.13
CA PHE A 134 -2.68 -9.83 -5.29
C PHE A 134 -3.02 -8.33 -5.38
N SER A 135 -4.28 -7.99 -5.66
CA SER A 135 -4.77 -6.62 -5.73
C SER A 135 -5.98 -6.43 -4.82
N ILE A 136 -5.99 -5.31 -4.10
CA ILE A 136 -7.12 -4.90 -3.26
C ILE A 136 -7.43 -3.44 -3.57
N SER A 137 -8.64 -3.17 -4.06
CA SER A 137 -9.12 -1.80 -4.23
C SER A 137 -9.83 -1.33 -2.96
N LEU A 138 -9.37 -0.20 -2.42
CA LEU A 138 -9.99 0.56 -1.34
C LEU A 138 -11.02 1.57 -1.87
N TYR A 139 -11.08 1.77 -3.18
CA TYR A 139 -12.05 2.67 -3.80
C TYR A 139 -13.41 1.96 -3.94
N PRO A 140 -14.55 2.64 -3.68
CA PRO A 140 -15.87 2.03 -3.79
C PRO A 140 -16.12 1.41 -5.17
N GLN A 141 -16.75 0.23 -5.19
CA GLN A 141 -17.15 -0.43 -6.44
C GLN A 141 -18.09 0.47 -7.26
N TYR A 142 -17.88 0.50 -8.58
CA TYR A 142 -18.63 1.35 -9.49
C TYR A 142 -20.15 1.15 -9.40
N LEU A 143 -20.64 -0.09 -9.30
CA LEU A 143 -22.07 -0.39 -9.13
C LEU A 143 -22.66 0.18 -7.84
N THR A 144 -21.89 0.19 -6.74
CA THR A 144 -22.33 0.76 -5.47
C THR A 144 -22.50 2.27 -5.58
N LEU A 145 -21.57 2.95 -6.26
CA LEU A 145 -21.70 4.38 -6.57
C LEU A 145 -22.89 4.66 -7.50
N SER A 146 -23.09 3.85 -8.55
CA SER A 146 -24.24 4.01 -9.44
C SER A 146 -25.58 3.87 -8.71
N ARG A 147 -25.69 2.92 -7.76
CA ARG A 147 -26.89 2.78 -6.91
C ARG A 147 -27.09 3.99 -6.01
N ALA A 148 -26.03 4.48 -5.36
CA ALA A 148 -26.11 5.67 -4.51
C ALA A 148 -26.59 6.91 -5.31
N TYR A 149 -26.09 7.11 -6.54
CA TYR A 149 -26.58 8.18 -7.41
C TYR A 149 -28.04 7.98 -7.81
N GLN A 150 -28.46 6.75 -8.10
CA GLN A 150 -29.85 6.44 -8.40
C GLN A 150 -30.77 6.77 -7.21
N ASP A 151 -30.34 6.47 -5.99
CA ASP A 151 -31.13 6.74 -4.78
C ASP A 151 -31.30 8.24 -4.54
N VAL A 152 -30.27 9.05 -4.81
CA VAL A 152 -30.37 10.52 -4.76
C VAL A 152 -31.37 11.05 -5.80
N ILE A 153 -31.29 10.57 -7.04
CA ILE A 153 -32.21 10.96 -8.13
C ILE A 153 -33.67 10.62 -7.75
N LYS A 154 -33.89 9.43 -7.18
CA LYS A 154 -35.22 9.00 -6.70
C LYS A 154 -35.70 9.87 -5.53
N HIS A 155 -34.84 10.14 -4.55
CA HIS A 155 -35.18 10.92 -3.36
C HIS A 155 -35.61 12.35 -3.70
N TRP A 156 -34.99 12.97 -4.71
CA TRP A 156 -35.33 14.32 -5.16
C TRP A 156 -36.33 14.36 -6.32
N GLU A 157 -36.89 13.21 -6.72
CA GLU A 157 -37.90 13.08 -7.77
C GLU A 157 -37.49 13.72 -9.11
N TRP A 158 -36.21 13.64 -9.47
CA TRP A 158 -35.74 14.23 -10.73
C TRP A 158 -36.34 13.50 -11.94
N LYS A 159 -37.11 14.24 -12.74
CA LYS A 159 -37.73 13.73 -13.97
C LYS A 159 -36.83 13.87 -15.20
N ARG A 160 -35.91 14.83 -15.16
CA ARG A 160 -34.98 15.16 -16.24
C ARG A 160 -33.65 15.57 -15.64
N PHE A 161 -32.57 14.92 -16.04
CA PHE A 161 -31.22 15.29 -15.65
C PHE A 161 -30.25 14.95 -16.78
N SER A 162 -29.07 15.55 -16.72
CA SER A 162 -28.01 15.29 -17.68
C SER A 162 -26.77 14.80 -16.94
N VAL A 163 -26.20 13.69 -17.40
CA VAL A 163 -24.93 13.19 -16.88
C VAL A 163 -23.82 13.76 -17.74
N LEU A 164 -22.89 14.45 -17.10
CA LEU A 164 -21.67 14.96 -17.71
C LEU A 164 -20.51 14.09 -17.23
N TYR A 165 -19.79 13.44 -18.14
CA TYR A 165 -18.60 12.66 -17.82
C TYR A 165 -17.49 12.92 -18.83
N GLU A 166 -16.24 12.80 -18.37
CA GLU A 166 -15.03 12.97 -19.17
C GLU A 166 -14.51 11.61 -19.64
N HIS A 167 -14.01 11.54 -20.88
CA HIS A 167 -13.32 10.35 -21.38
C HIS A 167 -11.81 10.45 -21.12
N ASN A 168 -11.16 9.31 -20.84
CA ASN A 168 -9.74 9.24 -20.49
C ASN A 168 -8.78 9.80 -21.54
N GLU A 169 -9.24 10.04 -22.78
CA GLU A 169 -8.44 10.56 -23.90
C GLU A 169 -8.51 12.09 -24.05
N GLY A 170 -9.15 12.81 -23.12
CA GLY A 170 -9.13 14.28 -23.08
C GLY A 170 -10.04 14.99 -24.09
N GLU A 171 -10.79 14.25 -24.91
CA GLU A 171 -11.76 14.82 -25.84
C GLU A 171 -13.21 14.46 -25.46
N LEU A 172 -13.96 15.55 -25.20
CA LEU A 172 -15.42 15.71 -25.11
C LEU A 172 -16.17 15.07 -23.93
N TYR A 173 -16.77 15.95 -23.15
CA TYR A 173 -17.85 15.61 -22.24
C TYR A 173 -19.07 15.11 -23.02
N VAL A 174 -19.47 13.86 -22.78
CA VAL A 174 -20.73 13.36 -23.33
C VAL A 174 -21.84 13.73 -22.36
N CYS A 175 -22.72 14.63 -22.79
CA CYS A 175 -23.94 14.96 -22.07
C CYS A 175 -25.04 13.96 -22.43
N VAL A 176 -25.34 13.02 -21.53
CA VAL A 176 -26.48 12.11 -21.72
C VAL A 176 -27.67 12.68 -20.95
N SER A 177 -28.66 13.19 -21.68
CA SER A 177 -29.93 13.61 -21.08
C SER A 177 -30.79 12.37 -20.81
N VAL A 178 -31.02 12.09 -19.53
CA VAL A 178 -31.84 10.96 -19.09
C VAL A 178 -33.21 11.49 -18.70
N PHE A 179 -34.22 10.94 -19.37
CA PHE A 179 -35.62 11.19 -19.06
C PHE A 179 -36.12 10.03 -18.24
N ASN A 180 -36.46 10.29 -16.98
CA ASN A 180 -37.06 9.28 -16.11
C ASN A 180 -38.57 9.26 -16.44
N HIS A 181 -38.92 8.63 -17.57
CA HIS A 181 -40.31 8.33 -17.90
C HIS A 181 -40.68 6.98 -17.28
N CYS A 182 -41.33 7.06 -16.12
CA CYS A 182 -42.28 6.03 -15.70
C CYS A 182 -43.60 6.25 -16.44
#